data_AF-A0A133Y978-F1
#
_entry.id   AF-A0A133Y978-F1
#
_cell.length_a   1.000
_cell.length_b   1.000
_cell.length_c   1.000
_cell.angle_alpha   90.00
_cell.angle_beta   90.00
_cell.angle_gamma   90.00
#
_symmetry.space_group_name_H-M   'P 1'
#
loop_
_entity.id
_entity.type
_entity.pdbx_description
1 polymer ?
#
loop_
_entity_poly.entity_id
_entity_poly.type
_entity_poly.pdbx_seq_one_letter_code
_entity_poly.pdbx_strand_id
1 'polypeptide(L)'
;NDDRILAHFLTCFLALLIFRILKAKIMPLVPTLTNKSLINTLKIFSFKSYDDATYVPCYDGINITDALHDFANFRTDTEYIPVSSMKNIFCISKKSK
;
A
#
# COMPACT_ATOMS: atom_id res chain seq x y z
N ASN A 1 6.50 -33.38 5.99
CA ASN A 1 5.66 -32.35 6.63
C ASN A 1 6.46 -31.07 6.91
N ASP A 2 7.80 -31.13 6.86
CA ASP A 2 8.70 -29.99 7.08
C ASP A 2 8.62 -28.91 6.01
N ASP A 3 8.31 -29.28 4.76
CA ASP A 3 8.17 -28.30 3.67
C ASP A 3 7.07 -27.26 3.93
N ARG A 4 5.97 -27.67 4.58
CA ARG A 4 4.87 -26.75 4.96
C ARG A 4 5.32 -25.79 6.07
N ILE A 5 6.12 -26.29 7.01
CA ILE A 5 6.66 -25.51 8.12
C ILE A 5 7.67 -24.48 7.58
N LEU A 6 8.58 -24.91 6.71
CA LEU A 6 9.55 -24.03 6.05
C LEU A 6 8.86 -22.98 5.18
N ALA A 7 7.85 -23.36 4.40
CA ALA A 7 7.07 -22.42 3.59
C ALA A 7 6.35 -21.37 4.46
N HIS A 8 5.71 -21.78 5.57
CA HIS A 8 5.09 -20.84 6.51
C HIS A 8 6.11 -19.89 7.13
N PHE A 9 7.27 -20.40 7.56
CA PHE A 9 8.31 -19.57 8.16
C PHE A 9 8.84 -18.54 7.16
N LEU A 10 9.14 -18.95 5.93
CA LEU A 10 9.62 -18.06 4.87
C LEU A 10 8.58 -17.00 4.50
N THR A 11 7.32 -17.38 4.37
CA THR A 11 6.24 -16.43 4.06
C THR A 11 6.03 -15.41 5.19
N CYS A 12 6.02 -15.85 6.45
CA CYS A 12 5.96 -14.96 7.60
C CYS A 12 7.18 -14.03 7.69
N PHE A 13 8.38 -14.58 7.49
CA PHE A 13 9.62 -13.81 7.49
C PHE A 13 9.61 -12.75 6.40
N LEU A 14 9.22 -13.10 5.18
CA LEU A 14 9.15 -12.17 4.06
C LEU A 14 8.12 -11.07 4.31
N ALA A 15 6.93 -11.42 4.82
CA ALA A 15 5.91 -10.45 5.19
C ALA A 15 6.42 -9.45 6.24
N LEU A 16 7.10 -9.92 7.29
CA LEU A 16 7.70 -9.07 8.31
C LEU A 16 8.85 -8.21 7.77
N LEU A 17 9.66 -8.76 6.86
CA LEU A 17 10.76 -8.02 6.23
C LEU A 17 10.22 -6.85 5.40
N ILE A 18 9.23 -7.11 4.54
CA ILE A 18 8.57 -6.08 3.73
C ILE A 18 7.96 -5.02 4.65
N PHE A 19 7.26 -5.43 5.71
CA PHE A 19 6.68 -4.51 6.69
C PHE A 19 7.73 -3.62 7.37
N ARG A 20 8.89 -4.19 7.75
CA ARG A 20 9.99 -3.42 8.37
C ARG A 20 10.61 -2.42 7.40
N ILE A 21 10.83 -2.82 6.14
CA ILE A 21 11.37 -1.93 5.10
C ILE A 21 10.41 -0.75 4.87
N LEU A 22 9.12 -1.05 4.69
CA LEU A 22 8.09 -0.03 4.52
C LEU A 22 8.07 0.93 5.72
N LYS A 23 8.03 0.40 6.93
CA LYS A 23 8.05 1.21 8.15
C LYS A 23 9.29 2.11 8.23
N ALA A 24 10.47 1.59 7.93
CA ALA A 24 11.71 2.36 7.99
C ALA A 24 11.74 3.53 6.99
N LYS A 25 11.04 3.41 5.86
CA LYS A 25 10.92 4.47 4.86
C LYS A 25 9.90 5.55 5.24
N ILE A 26 8.82 5.18 5.93
CA ILE A 26 7.75 6.12 6.31
C ILE A 26 8.04 6.79 7.66
N MET A 27 8.74 6.14 8.59
CA MET A 27 9.02 6.66 9.93
C MET A 27 9.70 8.05 9.97
N PRO A 28 10.62 8.40 9.05
CA PRO A 28 11.16 9.76 8.97
C PRO A 28 10.13 10.84 8.62
N LEU A 29 9.08 10.49 7.87
CA LEU A 29 8.01 11.39 7.46
C LEU A 29 6.90 11.49 8.51
N VAL A 30 6.67 10.41 9.27
CA VAL A 30 5.63 10.32 10.31
C VAL A 30 6.23 9.78 11.61
N PRO A 31 6.76 10.65 12.48
CA PRO A 31 7.40 10.22 13.74
C PRO A 31 6.45 9.53 14.73
N THR A 32 5.15 9.81 14.65
CA THR A 32 4.10 9.25 15.52
C THR A 32 3.57 7.89 15.05
N LEU A 33 4.15 7.33 13.98
CA LEU A 33 3.66 6.12 13.34
C LEU A 33 3.81 4.88 14.24
N THR A 34 2.68 4.27 14.58
CA THR A 34 2.63 2.99 15.29
C THR A 34 2.43 1.83 14.32
N ASN A 35 2.92 0.63 14.68
CA ASN A 35 2.71 -0.57 13.87
C ASN A 35 1.22 -0.83 13.62
N LYS A 36 0.39 -0.65 14.65
CA LYS A 36 -1.06 -0.84 14.58
C LYS A 36 -1.71 0.15 13.62
N SER A 37 -1.32 1.43 13.69
CA SER A 37 -1.84 2.46 12.80
C SER A 37 -1.46 2.19 11.36
N LEU A 38 -0.19 1.86 11.07
CA LEU A 38 0.25 1.51 9.72
C LEU A 38 -0.52 0.31 9.15
N ILE A 39 -0.66 -0.78 9.92
CA ILE A 39 -1.42 -1.95 9.48
C ILE A 39 -2.89 -1.59 9.24
N ASN A 40 -3.50 -0.77 10.11
CA ASN A 40 -4.88 -0.36 9.95
C ASN A 40 -5.07 0.50 8.69
N THR A 41 -4.19 1.46 8.46
CA THR A 41 -4.20 2.30 7.25
C THR A 41 -4.06 1.45 5.99
N LEU A 42 -3.11 0.52 5.95
CA LEU A 42 -2.93 -0.38 4.79
C LEU A 42 -4.17 -1.27 4.54
N LYS A 43 -4.91 -1.65 5.58
CA LYS A 43 -6.15 -2.44 5.44
C LYS A 43 -7.31 -1.65 4.86
N ILE A 44 -7.43 -0.36 5.19
CA ILE A 44 -8.52 0.50 4.69
C ILE A 44 -8.18 1.17 3.36
N PHE A 45 -6.90 1.15 2.94
CA PHE A 45 -6.40 1.73 1.70
C PHE A 45 -6.96 1.01 0.46
N SER A 46 -8.21 1.32 0.13
CA SER A 46 -9.03 0.65 -0.86
C SER A 46 -9.70 1.66 -1.78
N PHE A 47 -10.11 1.20 -2.96
CA PHE A 47 -10.72 2.03 -4.00
C PHE A 47 -12.01 1.39 -4.47
N LYS A 48 -13.00 2.21 -4.83
CA LYS A 48 -14.25 1.79 -5.44
C LYS A 48 -14.30 2.28 -6.88
N SER A 49 -14.74 1.41 -7.80
CA SER A 49 -15.03 1.82 -9.18
C SER A 49 -16.40 2.52 -9.24
N TYR A 50 -16.46 3.65 -9.94
CA TYR A 50 -17.67 4.40 -10.23
C TYR A 50 -17.85 4.51 -11.75
N ASP A 51 -19.06 4.21 -12.23
CA ASP A 51 -19.48 4.27 -13.64
C ASP A 51 -18.51 3.65 -14.67
N ASP A 52 -17.76 2.60 -14.28
CA ASP A 52 -16.76 1.88 -15.09
C ASP A 52 -15.63 2.73 -15.71
N ALA A 53 -15.62 4.04 -15.44
CA ALA A 53 -14.68 5.01 -16.01
C ALA A 53 -13.71 5.57 -14.97
N THR A 54 -14.06 5.49 -13.68
CA THR A 54 -13.38 6.22 -12.62
C THR A 54 -13.21 5.36 -11.37
N TYR A 55 -12.17 5.64 -10.60
CA TYR A 55 -11.96 5.11 -9.26
C TYR A 55 -12.01 6.25 -8.25
N VAL A 56 -12.63 5.96 -7.10
CA VAL A 56 -12.73 6.86 -5.96
C VAL A 56 -12.06 6.19 -4.75
N PRO A 57 -11.14 6.87 -4.05
CA PRO A 57 -10.55 6.34 -2.82
C PRO A 57 -11.60 6.20 -1.72
N CYS A 58 -11.54 5.10 -0.96
CA CYS A 58 -12.40 4.82 0.19
C CYS A 58 -11.61 4.94 1.51
N TYR A 59 -10.71 5.91 1.59
CA TYR A 59 -9.89 6.20 2.77
C TYR A 59 -9.71 7.71 2.91
N ASP A 60 -9.43 8.16 4.13
CA ASP A 60 -9.16 9.57 4.41
C ASP A 60 -7.68 9.91 4.19
N GLY A 61 -7.44 11.10 3.62
CA GLY A 61 -6.12 11.69 3.51
C GLY A 61 -5.59 12.11 4.89
N ILE A 62 -4.77 11.26 5.49
CA ILE A 62 -4.07 11.50 6.75
C ILE A 62 -2.56 11.46 6.53
N ASN A 63 -1.76 12.00 7.46
CA ASN A 63 -0.30 12.06 7.32
C ASN A 63 0.36 10.72 6.91
N ILE A 64 -0.23 9.59 7.30
CA ILE A 64 0.25 8.24 6.93
C ILE A 64 -0.01 7.92 5.46
N THR A 65 -1.18 8.27 4.92
CA THR A 65 -1.50 8.06 3.50
C THR A 65 -0.67 8.98 2.61
N ASP A 66 -0.39 10.20 3.06
CA ASP A 66 0.46 11.14 2.32
C ASP A 66 1.90 10.62 2.26
N ALA A 67 2.44 10.16 3.39
CA ALA A 67 3.77 9.55 3.41
C ALA A 67 3.85 8.25 2.59
N LEU A 68 2.74 7.51 2.47
CA LEU A 68 2.63 6.36 1.55
C LEU A 68 2.65 6.83 0.09
N HIS A 69 1.96 7.92 -0.26
CA HIS A 69 1.98 8.51 -1.60
C HIS A 69 3.36 9.02 -1.98
N ASP A 70 4.06 9.69 -1.06
CA ASP A 70 5.43 10.18 -1.27
C ASP A 70 6.40 9.02 -1.48
N PHE A 71 6.29 7.97 -0.68
CA PHE A 71 7.13 6.77 -0.83
C PHE A 71 6.84 6.01 -2.13
N ALA A 72 5.57 5.86 -2.49
CA ALA A 72 5.13 5.08 -3.65
C ALA A 72 5.27 5.85 -4.97
N ASN A 73 5.49 7.18 -4.90
CA ASN A 73 5.68 8.07 -6.03
C ASN A 73 4.50 8.06 -7.02
N PHE A 74 3.29 7.75 -6.52
CA PHE A 74 2.02 7.88 -7.22
C PHE A 74 0.93 8.36 -6.25
N ARG A 75 0.03 9.19 -6.76
CA ARG A 75 -1.07 9.82 -6.00
C ARG A 75 -2.41 9.22 -6.40
N THR A 76 -3.19 8.80 -5.42
CA THR A 76 -4.55 8.25 -5.58
C THR A 76 -5.52 8.81 -4.55
N ASP A 77 -5.15 9.92 -3.92
CA ASP A 77 -5.92 10.76 -3.00
C ASP A 77 -6.83 11.76 -3.73
N THR A 78 -6.97 11.64 -5.05
CA THR A 78 -7.80 12.54 -5.85
C THR A 78 -9.23 12.06 -5.93
N GLU A 79 -10.18 13.00 -5.96
CA GLU A 79 -11.63 12.72 -6.07
C GLU A 79 -11.99 11.94 -7.35
N TYR A 80 -11.14 12.03 -8.38
CA TYR A 80 -11.35 11.40 -9.67
C TYR A 80 -10.05 10.76 -10.18
N ILE A 81 -9.96 9.43 -10.09
CA ILE A 81 -8.84 8.68 -10.67
C ILE A 81 -9.34 8.00 -11.95
N PRO A 82 -8.86 8.37 -13.14
CA PRO A 82 -9.30 7.71 -14.36
C PRO A 82 -8.79 6.27 -14.41
N VAL A 83 -9.58 5.37 -15.01
CA VAL A 83 -9.22 3.95 -15.19
C VAL A 83 -7.87 3.78 -15.89
N SER A 84 -7.48 4.69 -16.79
CA SER A 84 -6.16 4.68 -17.45
C SER A 84 -5.00 4.87 -16.46
N SER A 85 -5.11 5.82 -15.53
CA SER A 85 -4.10 6.02 -14.48
C SER A 85 -4.00 4.82 -13.56
N MET A 86 -5.14 4.25 -13.16
CA MET A 86 -5.17 3.05 -12.32
C MET A 86 -4.56 1.85 -13.07
N LYS A 87 -4.87 1.67 -14.36
CA LYS A 87 -4.23 0.68 -15.23
C LYS A 87 -2.72 0.89 -15.32
N ASN A 88 -2.24 2.13 -15.43
CA ASN A 88 -0.81 2.43 -15.43
C ASN A 88 -0.14 2.03 -14.11
N ILE A 89 -0.76 2.35 -12.96
CA ILE A 89 -0.27 1.92 -11.64
C ILE A 89 -0.18 0.38 -11.58
N PHE A 90 -1.22 -0.33 -12.05
CA PHE A 90 -1.20 -1.80 -12.14
C PHE A 90 -0.12 -2.34 -13.09
N CYS A 91 0.14 -1.65 -14.22
CA CYS A 91 1.19 -2.04 -15.13
C CYS A 91 2.57 -1.85 -14.52
N ILE A 92 2.81 -0.75 -13.80
CA ILE A 92 4.06 -0.47 -13.11
C ILE A 92 4.30 -1.51 -12.01
N SER A 93 3.27 -1.79 -11.19
CA SER A 93 3.39 -2.78 -10.10
C SER A 93 3.65 -4.21 -10.61
N LYS A 94 3.14 -4.57 -11.81
CA LYS A 94 3.42 -5.85 -12.46
C LYS A 94 4.74 -5.89 -13.24
N LYS A 95 5.28 -4.75 -13.65
CA LYS A 95 6.53 -4.65 -14.43
C LYS A 95 7.79 -4.72 -13.58
N SER A 96 7.70 -4.57 -12.27
CA SER A 96 8.80 -4.87 -11.34
C SER A 96 9.00 -6.39 -11.26
N LYS A 97 9.59 -6.95 -12.33
CA LYS A 97 10.09 -8.32 -12.42
C LYS A 97 11.61 -8.28 -12.39
#